data_AF-A0AA37SCQ2-F1
#
_entry.id   AF-A0AA37SCQ2-F1
#
_cell.length_a   1.000
_cell.length_b   1.000
_cell.length_c   1.000
_cell.angle_alpha   90.00
_cell.angle_beta   90.00
_cell.angle_gamma   90.00
#
_symmetry.space_group_name_H-M   'P 1'
#
loop_
_entity.id
_entity.type
_entity.pdbx_description
1 polymer ?
#
loop_
_entity_poly.entity_id
_entity_poly.type
_entity_poly.pdbx_seq_one_letter_code
_entity_poly.pdbx_strand_id
1 'polypeptide(L)'
;MKSFLIFFFSGVFISMLLSGCSKPDDEMNGKELYESYCAKCHKSSGKGNFLLGVPDNRGTNLSYWEIKVMITRGSENHKKMRKFKHLTDTQAGLIAAYVMSLKKSGKSGAAK
;
A
#
# COMPACT_ATOMS: atom_id res chain seq x y z
N MET A 1 -29.36 -39.77 46.18
CA MET A 1 -30.20 -38.85 45.39
C MET A 1 -29.86 -37.42 45.80
N LYS A 2 -29.61 -36.54 44.83
CA LYS A 2 -29.18 -35.11 44.96
C LYS A 2 -27.68 -34.82 44.96
N SER A 3 -26.92 -35.48 44.09
CA SER A 3 -25.67 -34.93 43.52
C SER A 3 -25.84 -34.83 42.01
N PHE A 4 -26.59 -33.84 41.51
CA PHE A 4 -26.75 -33.66 40.06
C PHE A 4 -27.12 -32.24 39.62
N LEU A 5 -26.92 -31.21 40.46
CA LEU A 5 -27.43 -29.85 40.18
C LEU A 5 -26.42 -28.72 40.40
N ILE A 6 -25.11 -28.98 40.33
CA ILE A 6 -24.09 -27.92 40.48
C ILE A 6 -23.01 -27.99 39.39
N PHE A 7 -23.26 -28.68 38.27
CA PHE A 7 -22.25 -28.89 37.22
C PHE A 7 -22.51 -28.17 35.89
N PHE A 8 -23.51 -27.29 35.79
CA PHE A 8 -23.88 -26.71 34.49
C PHE A 8 -23.76 -25.18 34.37
N PHE A 9 -23.22 -24.47 35.38
CA PHE A 9 -23.24 -23.00 35.36
C PHE A 9 -21.89 -22.29 35.45
N SER A 10 -20.74 -23.00 35.39
CA SER A 10 -19.44 -22.35 35.64
C SER A 10 -18.28 -22.78 34.72
N GLY A 11 -18.56 -23.27 33.51
CA GLY A 11 -17.48 -23.80 32.65
C GLY A 11 -17.56 -23.51 31.15
N VAL A 12 -18.61 -22.88 30.65
CA VAL A 12 -18.75 -22.58 29.21
C VAL A 12 -19.33 -21.17 29.02
N PHE A 13 -18.78 -20.20 29.73
CA PHE A 13 -19.02 -18.79 29.45
C PHE A 13 -17.67 -18.16 29.06
N ILE A 14 -17.55 -17.87 27.76
CA ILE A 14 -16.59 -16.93 27.17
C ILE A 14 -15.16 -17.48 26.93
N SER A 15 -15.06 -18.61 26.22
CA SER A 15 -13.86 -18.91 25.39
C SER A 15 -14.09 -18.59 23.90
N MET A 16 -15.14 -17.84 23.56
CA MET A 16 -15.56 -17.63 22.18
C MET A 16 -15.94 -16.17 21.92
N LEU A 17 -15.01 -15.24 22.18
CA LEU A 17 -15.08 -13.86 21.72
C LEU A 17 -13.71 -13.37 21.21
N LEU A 18 -13.03 -14.21 20.42
CA LEU A 18 -11.92 -13.77 19.56
C LEU A 18 -12.28 -13.92 18.06
N SER A 19 -13.54 -13.70 17.71
CA SER A 19 -13.98 -13.70 16.31
C SER A 19 -14.37 -12.29 15.89
N GLY A 20 -13.53 -11.68 15.06
CA GLY A 20 -13.94 -10.56 14.22
C GLY A 20 -12.97 -9.39 14.10
N CYS A 21 -11.68 -9.63 13.81
CA CYS A 21 -10.86 -8.61 13.15
C CYS A 21 -10.82 -8.94 11.65
N SER A 22 -11.96 -8.83 11.00
CA SER A 22 -12.05 -8.91 9.54
C SER A 22 -12.73 -7.63 9.10
N LYS A 23 -11.96 -6.63 8.69
CA LYS A 23 -12.51 -5.63 7.79
C LYS A 23 -12.48 -6.24 6.39
N PRO A 24 -13.63 -6.47 5.75
CA PRO A 24 -13.69 -6.71 4.32
C PRO A 24 -13.90 -5.34 3.69
N ASP A 25 -12.85 -4.54 3.59
CA ASP A 25 -12.85 -3.45 2.61
C ASP A 25 -12.12 -3.96 1.38
N ASP A 26 -12.66 -3.66 0.20
CA ASP A 26 -12.04 -3.90 -1.11
C ASP A 26 -10.66 -3.20 -1.15
N GLU A 27 -9.66 -3.80 -0.49
CA GLU A 27 -8.35 -3.20 -0.27
C GLU A 27 -7.57 -3.39 -1.56
N MET A 28 -7.73 -2.42 -2.46
CA MET A 28 -6.96 -2.36 -3.69
C MET A 28 -5.48 -2.50 -3.34
N ASN A 29 -4.82 -3.45 -3.99
CA ASN A 29 -3.40 -3.67 -3.73
C ASN A 29 -2.56 -2.50 -4.31
N GLY A 30 -1.28 -2.45 -3.94
CA GLY A 30 -0.39 -1.36 -4.36
C GLY A 30 -0.26 -1.19 -5.88
N LYS A 31 -0.37 -2.28 -6.66
CA LYS A 31 -0.34 -2.24 -8.12
C LYS A 31 -1.60 -1.59 -8.68
N GLU A 32 -2.77 -2.01 -8.20
CA GLU A 32 -4.06 -1.46 -8.64
C GLU A 32 -4.18 0.02 -8.30
N LEU A 33 -3.77 0.41 -7.10
CA LEU A 33 -3.70 1.81 -6.70
C LEU A 33 -2.76 2.60 -7.62
N TYR A 34 -1.58 2.06 -7.92
CA TYR A 34 -0.63 2.71 -8.82
C TYR A 34 -1.21 2.86 -10.25
N GLU A 35 -1.89 1.84 -10.76
CA GLU A 35 -2.54 1.88 -12.07
C GLU A 35 -3.63 2.96 -12.14
N SER A 36 -4.45 3.06 -11.09
CA SER A 36 -5.54 4.05 -11.01
C SER A 36 -5.03 5.49 -10.88
N TYR A 37 -3.98 5.73 -10.08
CA TYR A 37 -3.59 7.10 -9.69
C TYR A 37 -2.31 7.61 -10.36
N CYS A 38 -1.37 6.72 -10.71
CA CYS A 38 0.00 7.08 -11.07
C CYS A 38 0.32 6.77 -12.54
N ALA A 39 -0.21 5.67 -13.08
CA ALA A 39 0.16 5.17 -14.40
C ALA A 39 -0.18 6.11 -15.56
N LYS A 40 -1.17 7.00 -15.41
CA LYS A 40 -1.47 8.01 -16.45
C LYS A 40 -0.26 8.90 -16.78
N CYS A 41 0.60 9.18 -15.80
CA CYS A 41 1.81 9.98 -15.98
C CYS A 41 3.05 9.09 -16.02
N HIS A 42 3.17 8.15 -15.06
CA HIS A 42 4.36 7.34 -14.90
C HIS A 42 4.38 6.04 -15.72
N LYS A 43 3.31 5.77 -16.48
CA LYS A 43 3.03 4.51 -17.19
C LYS A 43 2.89 3.31 -16.24
N SER A 44 2.16 2.28 -16.64
CA SER A 44 2.01 1.06 -15.84
C SER A 44 3.36 0.35 -15.60
N SER A 45 4.32 0.51 -16.52
CA SER A 45 5.68 -0.01 -16.36
C SER A 45 6.57 0.79 -15.42
N GLY A 46 6.14 1.97 -14.97
CA GLY A 46 6.98 2.88 -14.17
C GLY A 46 7.99 3.71 -14.97
N LYS A 47 8.08 3.52 -16.29
CA LYS A 47 9.08 4.19 -17.14
C LYS A 47 8.98 5.71 -17.21
N GLY A 48 7.87 6.30 -16.75
CA GLY A 48 7.66 7.73 -16.89
C GLY A 48 7.42 8.16 -18.33
N ASN A 49 7.47 9.47 -18.53
CA ASN A 49 7.40 10.12 -19.82
C ASN A 49 8.41 11.27 -19.87
N PHE A 50 9.58 10.97 -20.44
CA PHE A 50 10.68 11.92 -20.56
C PHE A 50 10.29 13.22 -21.26
N LEU A 51 9.48 13.15 -22.33
CA LEU A 51 9.04 14.33 -23.07
C LEU A 51 8.16 15.27 -22.23
N LEU A 52 7.49 14.74 -21.20
CA LEU A 52 6.69 15.52 -20.26
C LEU A 52 7.44 15.83 -18.94
N GLY A 53 8.72 15.45 -18.85
CA GLY A 53 9.52 15.58 -17.63
C GLY A 53 9.05 14.69 -16.48
N VAL A 54 8.33 13.61 -16.77
CA VAL A 54 7.90 12.62 -15.76
C VAL A 54 8.98 11.54 -15.63
N PRO A 55 9.59 11.36 -14.45
CA PRO A 55 10.75 10.49 -14.28
C PRO A 55 10.42 8.98 -14.34
N ASP A 56 11.46 8.18 -14.57
CA ASP A 56 11.41 6.71 -14.48
C ASP A 56 11.47 6.27 -13.00
N ASN A 57 10.36 5.74 -12.50
CA ASN A 57 10.22 5.28 -11.12
C ASN A 57 11.09 4.06 -10.82
N ARG A 58 11.49 3.27 -11.82
CA ARG A 58 12.36 2.10 -11.64
C ARG A 58 13.79 2.49 -11.26
N GLY A 59 14.20 3.69 -11.66
CA GLY A 59 15.52 4.25 -11.36
C GLY A 59 15.56 5.15 -10.13
N THR A 60 14.46 5.27 -9.37
CA THR A 60 14.40 6.22 -8.27
C THR A 60 15.39 5.91 -7.14
N ASN A 61 16.03 6.96 -6.61
CA ASN A 61 16.87 6.89 -5.42
C ASN A 61 16.08 7.14 -4.13
N LEU A 62 14.79 7.48 -4.22
CA LEU A 62 13.94 7.67 -3.07
C LEU A 62 13.71 6.36 -2.31
N SER A 63 13.62 6.48 -1.00
CA SER A 63 13.18 5.44 -0.08
C SER A 63 11.66 5.28 -0.10
N TYR A 64 11.18 4.18 0.47
CA TYR A 64 9.75 3.94 0.70
C TYR A 64 9.07 5.14 1.38
N TRP A 65 9.69 5.69 2.43
CA TRP A 65 9.09 6.79 3.19
C TRP A 65 9.07 8.09 2.40
N GLU A 66 10.13 8.39 1.66
CA GLU A 66 10.18 9.59 0.80
C GLU A 66 9.12 9.54 -0.30
N ILE A 67 8.90 8.37 -0.91
CA ILE A 67 7.83 8.18 -1.91
C ILE A 67 6.46 8.42 -1.27
N LYS A 68 6.20 7.81 -0.12
CA LYS A 68 4.92 7.96 0.59
C LYS A 68 4.65 9.42 1.02
N VAL A 69 5.66 10.13 1.51
CA VAL A 69 5.57 11.56 1.83
C VAL A 69 5.36 12.39 0.57
N MET A 70 6.06 12.09 -0.52
CA MET A 70 5.89 12.78 -1.80
C MET A 70 4.46 12.64 -2.34
N ILE A 71 3.86 11.46 -2.22
CA ILE A 71 2.45 11.21 -2.64
C ILE A 71 1.48 12.04 -1.79
N THR A 72 1.63 12.02 -0.46
CA THR A 72 0.64 12.59 0.47
C THR A 72 0.82 14.08 0.72
N ARG A 73 2.06 14.53 0.88
CA ARG A 73 2.42 15.92 1.26
C ARG A 73 3.01 16.71 0.10
N GLY A 74 3.60 16.04 -0.89
CA GLY A 74 4.34 16.67 -1.98
C GLY A 74 5.83 16.82 -1.66
N SER A 75 6.56 17.53 -2.54
CA SER A 75 7.98 17.81 -2.38
C SER A 75 8.32 19.18 -2.97
N GLU A 76 9.08 19.99 -2.23
CA GLU A 76 9.58 21.27 -2.72
C GLU A 76 10.49 21.13 -3.95
N ASN A 77 11.19 19.99 -4.06
CA ASN A 77 12.06 19.69 -5.19
C ASN A 77 11.29 19.15 -6.40
N HIS A 78 10.03 18.74 -6.23
CA HIS A 78 9.22 18.08 -7.27
C HIS A 78 7.82 18.70 -7.41
N LYS A 79 7.75 20.04 -7.50
CA LYS A 79 6.49 20.81 -7.52
C LYS A 79 5.51 20.44 -8.65
N LYS A 80 6.00 19.85 -9.75
CA LYS A 80 5.16 19.39 -10.87
C LYS A 80 4.35 18.13 -10.54
N MET A 81 4.79 17.33 -9.58
CA MET A 81 4.04 16.15 -9.13
C MET A 81 2.95 16.59 -8.14
N ARG A 82 1.68 16.31 -8.48
CA ARG A 82 0.57 16.64 -7.58
C ARG A 82 0.61 15.77 -6.31
N LYS A 83 0.10 16.32 -5.21
CA LYS A 83 -0.19 15.56 -3.98
C LYS A 83 -1.59 14.94 -4.03
N PHE A 84 -1.75 13.78 -3.43
CA PHE A 84 -2.96 12.96 -3.43
C PHE A 84 -3.55 12.91 -2.01
N LYS A 85 -4.18 14.01 -1.58
CA LYS A 85 -4.74 14.15 -0.22
C LYS A 85 -5.89 13.19 0.11
N HIS A 86 -6.51 12.59 -0.90
CA HIS A 86 -7.60 11.63 -0.73
C HIS A 86 -7.12 10.21 -0.47
N LEU A 87 -5.84 9.92 -0.72
CA LEU A 87 -5.27 8.62 -0.39
C LEU A 87 -4.99 8.54 1.10
N THR A 88 -5.39 7.43 1.71
CA THR A 88 -5.04 7.13 3.09
C THR A 88 -3.54 6.86 3.22
N ASP A 89 -3.03 6.94 4.44
CA ASP A 89 -1.63 6.65 4.75
C ASP A 89 -1.25 5.20 4.36
N THR A 90 -2.19 4.26 4.56
CA THR A 90 -2.05 2.86 4.12
C THR A 90 -1.97 2.75 2.61
N GLN A 91 -2.90 3.37 1.87
CA GLN A 91 -2.91 3.33 0.40
C GLN A 91 -1.64 3.95 -0.20
N ALA A 92 -1.19 5.09 0.32
CA ALA A 92 0.08 5.69 -0.10
C ALA A 92 1.28 4.79 0.20
N GLY A 93 1.24 4.05 1.31
CA GLY A 93 2.22 3.02 1.63
C GLY A 93 2.22 1.85 0.63
N LEU A 94 1.05 1.33 0.28
CA LEU A 94 0.93 0.26 -0.72
C LEU A 94 1.46 0.69 -2.09
N ILE A 95 1.18 1.93 -2.52
CA ILE A 95 1.76 2.50 -3.75
C ILE A 95 3.28 2.60 -3.64
N ALA A 96 3.81 3.11 -2.53
CA ALA A 96 5.25 3.22 -2.32
C ALA A 96 5.94 1.85 -2.36
N ALA A 97 5.35 0.82 -1.72
CA ALA A 97 5.84 -0.55 -1.78
C ALA A 97 5.87 -1.08 -3.23
N TYR A 98 4.83 -0.81 -4.00
CA TYR A 98 4.78 -1.19 -5.41
C TYR A 98 5.87 -0.50 -6.24
N VAL A 99 6.09 0.81 -6.07
CA VAL A 99 7.17 1.54 -6.74
C VAL A 99 8.55 0.93 -6.41
N MET A 100 8.78 0.54 -5.15
CA MET A 100 10.03 -0.13 -4.76
C MET A 100 10.21 -1.50 -5.44
N SER A 101 9.12 -2.23 -5.69
CA SER A 101 9.15 -3.48 -6.47
C SER A 101 9.53 -3.26 -7.94
N LEU A 102 9.10 -2.14 -8.54
CA LEU A 102 9.47 -1.75 -9.90
C LEU A 102 10.97 -1.44 -10.01
N LYS A 103 11.57 -0.85 -8.98
CA LYS A 103 13.02 -0.63 -8.90
C LYS A 103 13.82 -1.92 -8.92
N LYS A 104 13.36 -2.95 -8.21
CA LYS A 104 14.01 -4.28 -8.21
C LYS A 104 14.00 -4.89 -9.61
N SER A 105 12.85 -4.87 -10.30
CA SER A 105 12.73 -5.42 -11.66
C SER A 105 13.51 -4.61 -12.71
N GLY A 106 13.56 -3.28 -12.59
CA GLY A 106 14.34 -2.43 -13.49
C GLY A 106 15.85 -2.67 -13.41
N LYS A 107 16.39 -2.94 -12.21
CA LYS A 107 17.80 -3.31 -12.03
C LYS A 107 18.13 -4.67 -12.65
N SER A 108 17.25 -5.65 -12.52
CA SER A 108 17.44 -6.99 -13.09
C SER A 108 17.41 -7.01 -14.62
N GLY A 109 16.70 -6.07 -15.26
CA GLY A 109 16.62 -5.98 -16.72
C GLY A 109 17.71 -5.15 -17.40
N ALA A 110 18.54 -4.42 -16.64
CA ALA A 110 19.61 -3.57 -17.17
C ALA A 110 20.99 -4.27 -17.22
N ALA A 111 21.09 -5.50 -16.73
CA ALA A 111 22.33 -6.27 -16.68
C ALA A 111 22.54 -7.19 -17.90
N LYS A 112 22.11 -6.76 -19.10
CA LYS A 112 22.26 -7.52 -20.34
C LYS A 112 22.99 -6.72 -21.40
#